data_AF-A0A1X0QZB7-F1
#
_entry.id   AF-A0A1X0QZB7-F1
#
_cell.length_a   1.000
_cell.length_b   1.000
_cell.length_c   1.000
_cell.angle_alpha   90.00
_cell.angle_beta   90.00
_cell.angle_gamma   90.00
#
_symmetry.space_group_name_H-M   'P 1'
#
loop_
_entity.id
_entity.type
_entity.pdbx_description
1 polymer ?
#
loop_
_entity_poly.entity_id
_entity_poly.type
_entity_poly.pdbx_seq_one_letter_code
_entity_poly.pdbx_strand_id
1 'polypeptide(L)' 'MTKDLESFKLPLKWKPGADLMSKMLLSDPEIMRIIIHSLIDVDVPPDSYSVVPTKWADGSRSDMVYASTKFPRF' A
#
# COMPACT_ATOMS: atom_id res chain seq x y z
N MET A 1 25.08 13.89 -28.82
CA MET A 1 25.13 12.50 -28.31
C MET A 1 24.18 12.47 -27.11
N THR A 2 22.88 12.49 -27.38
CA THR A 2 21.85 12.88 -26.38
C THR A 2 20.53 12.14 -26.56
N LYS A 3 20.40 11.32 -27.61
CA LYS A 3 19.15 10.61 -27.94
C LYS A 3 18.88 9.40 -27.03
N ASP A 4 19.90 8.88 -26.36
CA ASP A 4 19.78 7.68 -25.51
C ASP A 4 19.29 7.98 -24.08
N LEU A 5 19.31 9.24 -23.63
CA LEU A 5 18.82 9.62 -22.31
C LEU A 5 17.28 9.77 -22.29
N GLU A 6 16.68 10.21 -23.41
CA GLU A 6 15.23 10.41 -23.53
C GLU A 6 14.44 9.11 -23.70
N SER A 7 15.11 8.00 -24.05
CA SER A 7 14.48 6.68 -24.19
C SER A 7 14.48 5.87 -22.90
N PHE A 8 15.11 6.36 -21.83
CA PHE A 8 15.18 5.67 -20.55
C PHE A 8 13.83 5.72 -19.83
N LYS A 9 12.95 4.75 -20.14
CA LYS A 9 11.73 4.51 -19.37
C LYS A 9 12.07 3.66 -18.15
N LEU A 10 12.00 4.28 -16.98
CA LEU A 10 12.04 3.54 -15.71
C LEU A 10 10.97 2.43 -15.73
N PRO A 11 11.32 1.19 -15.35
CA PRO A 11 10.32 0.15 -15.14
C PRO A 11 9.26 0.65 -14.17
N LEU A 12 8.00 0.26 -14.37
CA LEU A 12 6.85 0.82 -13.65
C LEU A 12 7.04 0.86 -12.12
N LYS A 13 7.73 -0.14 -11.55
CA LYS A 13 8.06 -0.25 -10.12
C LYS A 13 8.99 0.84 -9.57
N TRP A 14 9.75 1.52 -10.44
CA TRP A 14 10.68 2.59 -10.07
C TRP A 14 10.19 3.97 -10.51
N LYS A 15 8.99 4.05 -11.09
CA LYS A 15 8.44 5.32 -11.57
C LYS A 15 8.04 6.18 -10.36
N PRO A 16 8.44 7.45 -10.29
CA PRO A 16 7.92 8.37 -9.29
C PRO A 16 6.38 8.36 -9.31
N GLY A 17 5.74 8.25 -8.14
CA GLY A 17 4.29 8.09 -8.03
C GLY A 17 3.79 6.64 -8.02
N ALA A 18 4.67 5.64 -8.18
CA ALA A 18 4.34 4.21 -8.03
C ALA A 18 4.35 3.72 -6.57
N ASP A 19 4.48 4.64 -5.60
CA ASP A 19 4.25 4.49 -4.15
C ASP A 19 4.78 3.21 -3.48
N LEU A 20 5.77 2.56 -4.09
CA LEU A 20 6.22 1.22 -3.71
C LEU A 20 6.78 1.20 -2.29
N MET A 21 7.62 2.19 -1.97
CA MET A 21 8.22 2.32 -0.63
C MET A 21 7.14 2.55 0.43
N SER A 22 6.19 3.44 0.17
CA SER A 22 5.07 3.71 1.07
C SER A 22 4.20 2.47 1.28
N LYS A 23 3.89 1.73 0.21
CA LYS A 23 3.14 0.47 0.27
C LYS A 23 3.86 -0.62 1.06
N MET A 24 5.18 -0.77 0.86
CA MET A 24 5.98 -1.73 1.63
C MET A 24 5.94 -1.39 3.12
N LEU A 25 6.17 -0.13 3.48
CA LEU A 25 6.15 0.32 4.87
C LEU A 25 4.77 0.16 5.51
N LEU A 26 3.71 0.56 4.81
CA LEU A 26 2.34 0.47 5.31
C LEU A 26 1.82 -0.98 5.35
N SER A 27 2.46 -1.92 4.64
CA SER A 27 2.15 -3.35 4.72
C SER A 27 2.90 -4.06 5.86
N ASP A 28 3.80 -3.37 6.56
CA ASP A 28 4.48 -3.91 7.71
C ASP A 28 3.49 -4.11 8.88
N PRO A 29 3.45 -5.30 9.52
CA PRO A 29 2.49 -5.58 10.59
C PRO A 29 2.61 -4.68 11.81
N GLU A 30 3.82 -4.24 12.15
CA GLU A 30 4.05 -3.36 13.29
C GLU A 30 3.57 -1.94 12.99
N ILE A 31 3.84 -1.42 11.79
CA ILE A 31 3.31 -0.14 11.33
C ILE A 31 1.78 -0.17 11.25
N MET A 32 1.20 -1.24 10.70
CA MET A 32 -0.25 -1.42 10.63
C MET A 32 -0.86 -1.43 12.05
N ARG A 33 -0.25 -2.16 13.00
CA ARG A 33 -0.69 -2.16 14.40
C ARG A 33 -0.69 -0.77 15.01
N ILE A 34 0.38 0.00 14.82
CA ILE A 34 0.48 1.39 15.32
C ILE A 34 -0.66 2.25 14.75
N ILE A 35 -0.93 2.16 13.45
CA ILE A 35 -1.99 2.92 12.80
C ILE A 35 -3.37 2.51 13.34
N ILE A 36 -3.65 1.21 13.42
CA ILE A 36 -4.93 0.68 13.93
C ILE A 36 -5.16 1.09 15.38
N HIS A 37 -4.15 0.96 16.24
CA HIS A 37 -4.24 1.37 17.64
C HIS A 37 -4.43 2.88 17.80
N SER A 38 -3.81 3.68 16.92
CA SER A 38 -3.96 5.13 16.96
C SER A 38 -5.32 5.63 16.47
N LEU A 39 -5.98 4.90 15.56
CA LEU A 39 -7.23 5.35 14.92
C LEU A 39 -8.49 4.68 15.48
N ILE A 40 -8.37 3.46 16.00
CA ILE A 40 -9.51 2.65 16.44
C ILE A 40 -9.46 2.47 17.95
N ASP A 41 -8.57 1.59 18.44
CA ASP A 41 -8.39 1.32 19.87
C ASP A 41 -7.12 0.47 20.09
N VAL A 42 -6.48 0.60 21.27
CA VAL A 42 -5.33 -0.20 21.71
C VAL A 42 -5.69 -1.65 22.01
N ASP A 43 -6.96 -1.91 22.34
CA ASP A 43 -7.47 -3.25 22.66
C ASP A 43 -7.79 -4.09 21.41
N VAL A 44 -7.59 -3.53 20.20
CA VAL A 44 -7.75 -4.27 18.95
C VAL A 44 -6.71 -5.39 18.88
N PRO A 45 -7.13 -6.67 18.79
CA PRO A 45 -6.20 -7.80 18.73
C PRO A 45 -5.28 -7.72 17.51
N PRO A 46 -4.05 -8.26 17.60
CA PRO A 46 -3.22 -8.47 16.42
C PRO A 46 -3.96 -9.31 15.37
N ASP A 47 -3.63 -9.10 14.10
CA ASP A 47 -4.18 -9.84 12.94
C ASP A 47 -5.69 -9.66 12.69
N SER A 48 -6.33 -8.72 13.38
CA SER A 48 -7.74 -8.35 13.18
C SER A 48 -7.99 -7.49 11.92
N TYR A 49 -6.92 -7.00 11.30
CA TYR A 49 -6.91 -6.25 10.06
C TYR A 49 -5.87 -6.81 9.10
N SER A 50 -6.12 -6.66 7.79
CA SER A 50 -5.18 -7.00 6.74
C SER A 50 -5.22 -5.97 5.61
N VAL A 51 -4.14 -5.91 4.83
CA VAL A 51 -4.09 -5.10 3.61
C VAL A 51 -4.96 -5.72 2.53
N VAL A 52 -5.85 -4.94 1.95
CA VAL A 52 -6.70 -5.36 0.83
C VAL A 52 -6.20 -4.75 -0.48
N PRO A 53 -6.23 -5.49 -1.60
CA PRO A 53 -5.93 -4.93 -2.91
C PRO A 53 -6.93 -3.83 -3.29
N THR A 54 -6.42 -2.64 -3.55
CA THR A 54 -7.18 -1.43 -3.92
C THR A 54 -6.84 -0.93 -5.31
N LYS A 55 -5.93 -1.63 -6.00
CA LYS A 55 -5.55 -1.29 -7.38
C LYS A 55 -6.78 -1.39 -8.27
N TRP A 56 -7.05 -0.30 -8.96
CA TRP A 56 -8.01 -0.29 -10.05
C TRP A 56 -7.47 -1.15 -11.22
N ALA A 57 -8.37 -1.59 -12.10
CA ALA A 57 -8.02 -2.48 -13.22
C ALA A 57 -6.96 -1.90 -14.16
N ASP A 58 -6.83 -0.57 -14.22
CA ASP A 58 -5.84 0.18 -14.99
C ASP A 58 -4.55 0.51 -14.21
N GLY A 59 -4.47 0.09 -12.94
CA GLY A 59 -3.34 0.35 -12.05
C GLY A 59 -3.21 1.80 -11.57
N SER A 60 -4.23 2.65 -11.75
CA SER A 60 -4.11 4.11 -11.55
C SER A 60 -4.45 4.62 -10.14
N ARG A 61 -4.69 3.76 -9.15
CA ARG A 61 -4.79 4.19 -7.73
C ARG A 61 -3.82 3.48 -6.81
N SER A 62 -3.32 4.27 -5.86
CA SER A 62 -2.21 3.99 -4.95
C SER A 62 -2.63 4.08 -3.47
N ASP A 63 -3.93 4.08 -3.19
CA ASP A 63 -4.40 4.13 -1.80
C ASP A 63 -4.27 2.76 -1.15
N MET A 64 -3.86 2.67 0.11
CA MET A 64 -3.88 1.42 0.89
C MET A 64 -5.14 1.34 1.73
N VAL A 65 -5.73 0.15 1.85
CA VAL A 65 -6.89 -0.10 2.71
C VAL A 65 -6.59 -1.24 3.66
N TYR A 66 -6.82 -0.98 4.95
CA TYR A 66 -6.89 -2.01 5.99
C TYR A 66 -8.35 -2.41 6.17
N ALA A 67 -8.65 -3.70 5.98
CA ALA A 67 -9.99 -4.23 6.22
C ALA A 67 -9.95 -5.22 7.39
N SER A 68 -11.04 -5.28 8.14
CA SER A 68 -11.14 -6.25 9.22
C SER A 68 -11.20 -7.67 8.67
N THR A 69 -10.36 -8.55 9.20
CA THR A 69 -10.34 -9.98 8.85
C THR A 69 -11.59 -10.72 9.34
N LYS A 70 -12.32 -10.15 10.32
CA LYS A 70 -13.55 -10.74 10.86
C LYS A 70 -14.81 -10.47 10.02
N PHE A 71 -14.77 -9.46 9.15
CA PHE A 71 -15.89 -9.12 8.28
C PHE A 71 -15.38 -8.79 6.87
N PRO A 72 -14.96 -9.80 6.09
CA PRO A 72 -14.63 -9.58 4.69
C PRO A 72 -15.91 -9.16 3.97
N ARG A 73 -16.05 -7.88 3.62
CA ARG A 73 -17.06 -7.45 2.64
C ARG A 73 -16.43 -7.42 1.25
N PHE A 74 -17.21 -7.97 0.32
CA PHE A 74 -17.00 -8.20 -1.10
C PHE A 74 -16.34 -7.07 -1.87
#